data_AF-A0A382DVQ8-F1
#
_entry.id   AF-A0A382DVQ8-F1
#
_cell.length_a   1.000
_cell.length_b   1.000
_cell.length_c   1.000
_cell.angle_alpha   90.00
_cell.angle_beta   90.00
_cell.angle_gamma   90.00
#
_symmetry.space_group_name_H-M   'P 1'
#
loop_
_entity.id
_entity.type
_entity.pdbx_description
1 polymer ?
#
loop_
_entity_poly.entity_id
_entity_poly.type
_entity_poly.pdbx_seq_one_letter_code
_entity_poly.pdbx_strand_id
1 'polypeptide(L)'
;MRGLVISWILIGSIGYFVLPWYVTGDGFFSIEWLLYYSFEDYGSAVAAAFANKQYWLLPIVIPLLLPLLAFNAKQNTRFYSNLFIYSGILGFAYLFLQGFSIGIRGWNFEVFLSLFGEVERQYGMGIGAVLTCSAFIFYITHGLAARGWLNGDNFIVGSIGSIIILVSLFVFFPIFRMFAFAFK
;
A
#
# COMPACT_ATOMS: atom_id res chain seq x y z
N MET A 1 -19.96 2.23 -12.67
CA MET A 1 -18.64 2.56 -12.11
C MET A 1 -18.63 2.71 -10.58
N ARG A 2 -19.65 3.29 -9.93
CA ARG A 2 -19.68 3.44 -8.46
C ARG A 2 -19.46 2.14 -7.67
N GLY A 3 -20.10 1.04 -8.08
CA GLY A 3 -19.91 -0.27 -7.43
C GLY A 3 -18.46 -0.73 -7.41
N LEU A 4 -17.76 -0.58 -8.54
CA LEU A 4 -16.35 -0.95 -8.67
C LEU A 4 -15.45 -0.14 -7.71
N VAL A 5 -15.69 1.16 -7.58
CA VAL A 5 -14.96 2.02 -6.63
C VAL A 5 -15.19 1.57 -5.19
N ILE A 6 -16.44 1.30 -4.83
CA ILE A 6 -16.81 0.81 -3.49
C ILE A 6 -16.13 -0.53 -3.20
N SER A 7 -16.15 -1.45 -4.16
CA SER A 7 -15.47 -2.74 -4.04
C SER A 7 -13.98 -2.57 -3.75
N TRP A 8 -13.28 -1.68 -4.46
CA TRP A 8 -11.85 -1.45 -4.23
C TRP A 8 -11.54 -0.76 -2.90
N ILE A 9 -12.37 0.19 -2.47
CA ILE A 9 -12.25 0.78 -1.13
C ILE A 9 -12.43 -0.30 -0.06
N LEU A 10 -13.43 -1.18 -0.23
CA LEU A 10 -13.68 -2.30 0.69
C LEU A 10 -12.53 -3.30 0.70
N ILE A 11 -11.98 -3.66 -0.47
CA ILE A 11 -10.84 -4.58 -0.59
C ILE A 11 -9.63 -4.00 0.16
N GLY A 12 -9.30 -2.73 -0.06
CA GLY A 12 -8.21 -2.07 0.66
C GLY A 12 -8.48 -1.98 2.17
N SER A 13 -9.72 -1.69 2.56
CA SER A 13 -10.13 -1.62 3.97
C SER A 13 -10.06 -2.98 4.66
N ILE A 14 -10.52 -4.05 4.02
CA ILE A 14 -10.39 -5.43 4.53
C ILE A 14 -8.91 -5.80 4.66
N GLY A 15 -8.10 -5.44 3.67
CA GLY A 15 -6.64 -5.61 3.73
C GLY A 15 -6.00 -4.91 4.94
N TYR A 16 -6.40 -3.67 5.21
CA TYR A 16 -5.82 -2.87 6.29
C TYR A 16 -6.33 -3.24 7.69
N PHE A 17 -7.64 -3.47 7.84
CA PHE A 17 -8.29 -3.63 9.15
C PHE A 17 -8.45 -5.08 9.59
N VAL A 18 -8.49 -6.04 8.68
CA VAL A 18 -8.88 -7.43 8.99
C VAL A 18 -7.75 -8.41 8.75
N LEU A 19 -7.12 -8.34 7.59
CA LEU A 19 -6.19 -9.37 7.15
C LEU A 19 -4.78 -9.19 7.74
N PRO A 20 -4.00 -10.29 7.89
CA PRO A 20 -2.63 -10.22 8.40
C PRO A 20 -1.78 -9.25 7.58
N TRP A 21 -1.20 -8.28 8.28
CA TRP A 21 -0.41 -7.24 7.64
C TRP A 21 1.04 -7.69 7.38
N TYR A 22 1.57 -8.55 8.24
CA TYR A 22 2.91 -9.10 8.14
C TYR A 22 2.86 -10.63 7.96
N VAL A 23 3.90 -11.16 7.32
CA VAL A 23 4.16 -12.60 7.22
C VAL A 23 4.98 -13.02 8.43
N THR A 24 4.37 -13.78 9.32
CA THR A 24 5.02 -14.39 10.48
C THR A 24 5.24 -15.87 10.21
N GLY A 25 6.50 -16.34 10.33
CA GLY A 25 6.90 -17.75 10.45
C GLY A 25 6.57 -18.72 9.30
N ASP A 26 5.30 -18.83 8.96
CA ASP A 26 4.68 -19.96 8.25
C ASP A 26 4.59 -19.75 6.73
N GLY A 27 5.11 -18.61 6.26
CA GLY A 27 5.18 -18.25 4.85
C GLY A 27 3.97 -17.46 4.34
N PHE A 28 4.12 -16.86 3.15
CA PHE A 28 3.15 -15.90 2.60
C PHE A 28 1.77 -16.51 2.27
N PHE A 29 1.73 -17.77 1.83
CA PHE A 29 0.50 -18.47 1.45
C PHE A 29 -0.11 -19.29 2.60
N SER A 30 0.40 -19.15 3.82
CA SER A 30 -0.18 -19.84 4.98
C SER A 30 -1.59 -19.33 5.27
N ILE A 31 -2.47 -20.26 5.63
CA ILE A 31 -3.85 -20.00 6.07
C ILE A 31 -3.97 -20.23 7.59
N GLU A 32 -2.87 -20.51 8.27
CA GLU A 32 -2.87 -20.82 9.71
C GLU A 32 -3.41 -19.67 10.57
N TRP A 33 -3.27 -18.43 10.11
CA TRP A 33 -3.88 -17.25 10.72
C TRP A 33 -5.40 -17.35 10.89
N LEU A 34 -6.08 -18.21 10.12
CA LEU A 34 -7.52 -18.45 10.21
C LEU A 34 -7.88 -19.41 11.37
N LEU A 35 -6.92 -20.24 11.79
CA LEU A 35 -7.07 -21.21 12.87
C LEU A 35 -6.46 -20.70 14.18
N TYR A 36 -5.35 -19.96 14.10
CA TYR A 36 -4.53 -19.53 15.23
C TYR A 36 -4.34 -18.01 15.25
N TYR A 37 -5.42 -17.25 15.10
CA TYR A 37 -5.34 -15.79 15.07
C TYR A 37 -4.81 -15.20 16.38
N SER A 38 -3.67 -14.51 16.31
CA SER A 38 -3.12 -13.70 17.39
C SER A 38 -2.95 -12.25 16.90
N PHE A 39 -3.19 -11.28 17.78
CA PHE A 39 -3.02 -9.86 17.42
C PHE A 39 -1.55 -9.48 17.21
N GLU A 40 -0.63 -10.22 17.85
CA GLU A 40 0.82 -9.98 17.77
C GLU A 40 1.41 -10.55 16.47
N ASP A 41 1.03 -11.76 16.09
CA ASP A 41 1.63 -12.43 14.92
C ASP A 41 0.81 -12.19 13.64
N TYR A 42 -0.51 -12.44 13.69
CA TYR A 42 -1.39 -12.35 12.52
C TYR A 42 -2.27 -11.10 12.51
N GLY A 43 -1.89 -10.10 13.30
CA GLY A 43 -2.60 -8.83 13.39
C GLY A 43 -2.74 -8.13 12.04
N SER A 44 -3.88 -7.46 11.86
CA SER A 44 -4.05 -6.46 10.82
C SER A 44 -3.16 -5.24 11.03
N ALA A 45 -3.13 -4.28 10.09
CA ALA A 45 -2.25 -3.12 10.20
C ALA A 45 -2.51 -2.34 11.51
N VAL A 46 -3.78 -2.21 11.87
CA VAL A 46 -4.21 -1.53 13.09
C VAL A 46 -3.86 -2.35 14.33
N ALA A 47 -4.08 -3.66 14.30
CA ALA A 47 -3.69 -4.53 15.41
C ALA A 47 -2.19 -4.49 15.64
N ALA A 48 -1.37 -4.63 14.59
CA ALA A 48 0.07 -4.53 14.65
C ALA A 48 0.56 -3.15 15.15
N ALA A 49 -0.13 -2.07 14.77
CA ALA A 49 0.19 -0.73 15.24
C ALA A 49 0.11 -0.59 16.78
N PHE A 50 -0.88 -1.23 17.41
CA PHE A 50 -1.08 -1.14 18.85
C PHE A 50 -0.42 -2.28 19.64
N ALA A 51 -0.54 -3.52 19.16
CA ALA A 51 0.04 -4.70 19.82
C ALA A 51 1.58 -4.67 19.77
N ASN A 52 2.14 -4.41 18.58
CA ASN A 52 3.58 -4.41 18.34
C ASN A 52 4.20 -3.00 18.37
N LYS A 53 3.42 -1.98 18.81
CA LYS A 53 3.83 -0.55 18.83
C LYS A 53 4.30 0.00 17.48
N GLN A 54 3.80 -0.57 16.38
CA GLN A 54 4.21 -0.23 15.02
C GLN A 54 3.39 0.96 14.47
N TYR A 55 3.45 2.10 15.16
CA TYR A 55 2.59 3.26 14.89
C TYR A 55 2.74 3.87 13.50
N TRP A 56 3.84 3.56 12.80
CA TRP A 56 4.04 3.94 11.40
C TRP A 56 2.99 3.33 10.45
N LEU A 57 2.19 2.35 10.89
CA LEU A 57 1.09 1.81 10.07
C LEU A 57 -0.17 2.68 10.09
N LEU A 58 -0.33 3.54 11.11
CA LEU A 58 -1.53 4.34 11.29
C LEU A 58 -1.77 5.36 10.16
N PRO A 59 -0.75 6.10 9.65
CA PRO A 59 -0.98 7.10 8.61
C PRO A 59 -1.58 6.56 7.31
N ILE A 60 -1.46 5.26 7.03
CA ILE A 60 -2.01 4.59 5.83
C ILE A 60 -3.55 4.69 5.77
N VAL A 61 -4.21 4.77 6.93
CA VAL A 61 -5.69 4.89 6.98
C VAL A 61 -6.19 6.15 6.28
N ILE A 62 -5.38 7.23 6.31
CA ILE A 62 -5.73 8.53 5.75
C ILE A 62 -5.93 8.40 4.23
N PRO A 63 -4.91 8.07 3.41
CA PRO A 63 -5.09 7.92 1.96
C PRO A 63 -6.06 6.79 1.60
N LEU A 64 -6.23 5.77 2.46
CA LEU A 64 -7.15 4.67 2.20
C LEU A 64 -8.62 5.13 2.19
N LEU A 65 -9.00 5.96 3.15
CA LEU A 65 -10.38 6.43 3.35
C LEU A 65 -10.65 7.80 2.70
N LEU A 66 -9.62 8.54 2.32
CA LEU A 66 -9.73 9.88 1.70
C LEU A 66 -10.70 9.92 0.50
N PRO A 67 -10.76 8.91 -0.40
CA PRO A 67 -11.72 8.92 -1.50
C PRO A 67 -13.20 8.86 -1.10
N LEU A 68 -13.53 8.49 0.16
CA LEU A 68 -14.91 8.54 0.66
C LEU A 68 -15.48 9.96 0.66
N LEU A 69 -14.63 10.99 0.75
CA LEU A 69 -15.07 12.38 0.65
C LEU A 69 -15.64 12.72 -0.74
N ALA A 70 -15.25 11.98 -1.78
CA ALA A 70 -15.77 12.14 -3.14
C ALA A 70 -17.01 11.30 -3.44
N PHE A 71 -17.60 10.60 -2.46
CA PHE A 71 -18.73 9.70 -2.69
C PHE A 71 -19.95 10.41 -3.32
N ASN A 72 -20.21 11.64 -2.87
CA ASN A 72 -21.28 12.50 -3.39
C ASN A 72 -20.85 13.37 -4.59
N ALA A 73 -19.56 13.40 -4.92
CA ALA A 73 -19.05 14.20 -6.02
C ALA A 73 -19.39 13.57 -7.39
N LYS A 74 -19.58 14.41 -8.40
CA LYS A 74 -19.73 13.94 -9.78
C LYS A 74 -18.37 13.44 -10.29
N GLN A 75 -18.35 12.26 -10.90
CA GLN A 75 -17.13 11.59 -11.39
C GLN A 75 -16.34 12.44 -12.39
N ASN A 76 -17.03 13.29 -13.17
CA ASN A 76 -16.42 14.16 -14.18
C ASN A 76 -15.83 15.47 -13.63
N THR A 77 -15.67 15.59 -12.31
CA THR A 77 -15.08 16.79 -11.70
C THR A 77 -13.58 16.61 -11.53
N ARG A 78 -12.81 17.69 -11.76
CA ARG A 78 -11.36 17.69 -11.46
C ARG A 78 -11.09 17.29 -10.00
N PHE A 79 -11.94 17.74 -9.08
CA PHE A 79 -11.90 17.38 -7.67
C PHE A 79 -11.92 15.86 -7.46
N TYR A 80 -12.91 15.15 -8.01
CA TYR A 80 -13.02 13.69 -7.91
C TYR A 80 -11.74 13.01 -8.39
N SER A 81 -11.29 13.31 -9.61
CA SER A 81 -10.11 12.68 -10.19
C SER A 81 -8.82 12.94 -9.40
N ASN A 82 -8.62 14.19 -8.95
CA ASN A 82 -7.46 14.59 -8.17
C ASN A 82 -7.44 13.87 -6.82
N LEU A 83 -8.60 13.75 -6.17
CA LEU A 83 -8.73 13.10 -4.89
C LEU A 83 -8.24 11.64 -4.97
N PHE A 84 -8.71 10.89 -5.97
CA PHE A 84 -8.28 9.50 -6.18
C PHE A 84 -6.78 9.40 -6.50
N ILE A 85 -6.26 10.25 -7.40
CA ILE A 85 -4.84 10.25 -7.76
C ILE A 85 -3.97 10.53 -6.53
N TYR A 86 -4.26 11.59 -5.78
CA TYR A 86 -3.47 11.95 -4.61
C TYR A 86 -3.58 10.92 -3.50
N SER A 87 -4.77 10.37 -3.26
CA SER A 87 -4.97 9.28 -2.30
C SER A 87 -4.12 8.06 -2.65
N GLY A 88 -4.18 7.63 -3.91
CA GLY A 88 -3.40 6.50 -4.40
C GLY A 88 -1.89 6.74 -4.36
N ILE A 89 -1.42 7.91 -4.82
CA ILE A 89 0.01 8.25 -4.81
C ILE A 89 0.53 8.32 -3.37
N LEU A 90 -0.16 9.02 -2.47
CA LEU A 90 0.27 9.16 -1.09
C LEU A 90 0.30 7.80 -0.37
N GLY A 91 -0.75 6.99 -0.52
CA GLY A 91 -0.81 5.67 0.08
C GLY A 91 0.26 4.72 -0.46
N PHE A 92 0.42 4.65 -1.78
CA PHE A 92 1.43 3.81 -2.43
C PHE A 92 2.86 4.26 -2.05
N ALA A 93 3.15 5.56 -2.15
CA ALA A 93 4.47 6.09 -1.83
C ALA A 93 4.80 5.89 -0.35
N TYR A 94 3.85 6.08 0.56
CA TYR A 94 4.06 5.87 1.99
C TYR A 94 4.37 4.40 2.31
N LEU A 95 3.56 3.47 1.79
CA LEU A 95 3.82 2.03 1.92
C LEU A 95 5.20 1.64 1.39
N PHE A 96 5.56 2.19 0.23
CA PHE A 96 6.85 1.94 -0.38
C PHE A 96 7.99 2.46 0.49
N LEU A 97 7.94 3.73 0.87
CA LEU A 97 8.93 4.35 1.75
C LEU A 97 9.07 3.58 3.06
N GLN A 98 7.96 3.19 3.69
CA GLN A 98 7.99 2.36 4.88
C GLN A 98 8.69 1.01 4.64
N GLY A 99 8.32 0.30 3.56
CA GLY A 99 8.91 -0.99 3.20
C GLY A 99 10.41 -0.95 2.92
N PHE A 100 10.92 0.17 2.41
CA PHE A 100 12.36 0.37 2.16
C PHE A 100 13.11 0.98 3.33
N SER A 101 12.45 1.77 4.17
CA SER A 101 13.09 2.44 5.29
C SER A 101 13.24 1.52 6.50
N ILE A 102 12.29 0.60 6.75
CA ILE A 102 12.33 -0.29 7.91
C ILE A 102 12.65 -1.72 7.46
N GLY A 103 13.81 -2.22 7.89
CA GLY A 103 14.28 -3.57 7.62
C GLY A 103 14.10 -4.53 8.80
N ILE A 104 14.68 -5.73 8.64
CA ILE A 104 14.63 -6.83 9.63
C ILE A 104 15.42 -6.50 10.91
N ARG A 105 16.23 -5.44 10.90
CA ARG A 105 17.05 -4.97 12.03
C ARG A 105 16.76 -3.52 12.45
N GLY A 106 15.61 -2.97 12.04
CA GLY A 106 15.26 -1.57 12.25
C GLY A 106 15.55 -0.71 11.01
N TRP A 107 15.89 0.56 11.19
CA TRP A 107 16.07 1.50 10.07
C TRP A 107 17.20 1.09 9.11
N ASN A 108 16.92 1.11 7.81
CA ASN A 108 17.92 0.91 6.76
C ASN A 108 18.75 2.17 6.48
N PHE A 109 18.29 3.35 6.93
CA PHE A 109 18.99 4.62 6.75
C PHE A 109 19.27 5.28 8.11
N GLU A 110 20.53 5.67 8.35
CA GLU A 110 20.97 6.28 9.61
C GLU A 110 20.26 7.61 9.94
N VAL A 111 19.83 8.36 8.92
CA VAL A 111 19.07 9.60 9.09
C VAL A 111 17.75 9.36 9.82
N PHE A 112 17.10 8.21 9.60
CA PHE A 112 15.86 7.91 10.31
C PHE A 112 16.11 7.48 11.76
N LEU A 113 17.21 6.77 12.01
CA LEU A 113 17.65 6.42 13.36
C LEU A 113 17.91 7.69 14.20
N SER A 114 18.56 8.70 13.63
CA SER A 114 18.86 9.94 14.37
C SER A 114 17.65 10.84 14.60
N LEU A 115 16.66 10.83 13.70
CA LEU A 115 15.45 11.64 13.82
C LEU A 115 14.34 11.01 14.66
N PHE A 116 14.16 9.68 14.54
CA PHE A 116 13.02 8.97 15.12
C PHE A 116 13.40 7.96 16.21
N GLY A 117 14.70 7.74 16.44
CA GLY A 117 15.20 6.73 17.38
C GLY A 117 15.15 5.31 16.82
N GLU A 118 15.46 4.33 17.68
CA GLU A 118 15.43 2.91 17.30
C GLU A 118 14.00 2.46 16.98
N VAL A 119 13.88 1.62 15.95
CA VAL A 119 12.60 1.01 15.54
C VAL A 119 12.75 -0.50 15.57
N GLU A 120 11.69 -1.18 16.03
CA GLU A 120 11.65 -2.64 15.97
C GLU A 120 11.69 -3.15 14.53
N ARG A 121 12.07 -4.42 14.39
CA ARG A 121 12.15 -5.08 13.09
C ARG A 121 10.81 -5.10 12.37
N GLN A 122 10.86 -4.95 11.06
CA GLN A 122 9.72 -5.17 10.18
C GLN A 122 9.83 -6.53 9.48
N TYR A 123 8.79 -7.34 9.58
CA TYR A 123 8.67 -8.60 8.84
C TYR A 123 8.25 -8.35 7.38
N GLY A 124 8.26 -9.41 6.57
CA GLY A 124 7.75 -9.34 5.19
C GLY A 124 6.28 -8.91 5.17
N MET A 125 5.89 -8.15 4.16
CA MET A 125 4.50 -7.70 3.99
C MET A 125 3.57 -8.87 3.63
N GLY A 126 2.46 -8.99 4.35
CA GLY A 126 1.44 -10.04 4.18
C GLY A 126 0.33 -9.66 3.20
N ILE A 127 -0.69 -10.51 3.13
CA ILE A 127 -1.82 -10.35 2.20
C ILE A 127 -2.60 -9.06 2.42
N GLY A 128 -2.71 -8.59 3.67
CA GLY A 128 -3.39 -7.34 3.99
C GLY A 128 -2.71 -6.13 3.35
N ALA A 129 -1.38 -6.07 3.42
CA ALA A 129 -0.58 -5.04 2.79
C ALA A 129 -0.67 -5.09 1.25
N VAL A 130 -0.68 -6.30 0.65
CA VAL A 130 -0.80 -6.48 -0.81
C VAL A 130 -2.14 -5.96 -1.34
N LEU A 131 -3.26 -6.29 -0.67
CA LEU A 131 -4.59 -5.81 -1.08
C LEU A 131 -4.73 -4.30 -0.91
N THR A 132 -4.20 -3.75 0.19
CA THR A 132 -4.18 -2.31 0.44
C THR A 132 -3.35 -1.58 -0.63
N CYS A 133 -2.16 -2.10 -0.96
CA CYS A 133 -1.32 -1.57 -2.02
C CYS A 133 -2.02 -1.61 -3.39
N SER A 134 -2.69 -2.73 -3.70
CA SER A 134 -3.46 -2.90 -4.93
C SER A 134 -4.62 -1.90 -5.02
N ALA A 135 -5.30 -1.60 -3.90
CA ALA A 135 -6.31 -0.55 -3.84
C ALA A 135 -5.74 0.84 -4.14
N PHE A 136 -4.53 1.17 -3.66
CA PHE A 136 -3.87 2.42 -4.01
C PHE A 136 -3.49 2.51 -5.48
N ILE A 137 -2.97 1.44 -6.07
CA ILE A 137 -2.70 1.36 -7.52
C ILE A 137 -4.00 1.58 -8.30
N PHE A 138 -5.09 0.94 -7.85
CA PHE A 138 -6.41 1.15 -8.41
C PHE A 138 -6.86 2.62 -8.29
N TYR A 139 -6.65 3.29 -7.14
CA TYR A 139 -7.01 4.71 -6.99
C TYR A 139 -6.27 5.61 -7.99
N ILE A 140 -4.96 5.39 -8.19
CA ILE A 140 -4.16 6.15 -9.17
C ILE A 140 -4.76 5.95 -10.57
N THR A 141 -4.93 4.70 -10.98
CA THR A 141 -5.38 4.35 -12.33
C THR A 141 -6.83 4.76 -12.58
N HIS A 142 -7.72 4.61 -11.59
CA HIS A 142 -9.10 5.09 -11.66
C HIS A 142 -9.18 6.61 -11.78
N GLY A 143 -8.38 7.33 -11.00
CA GLY A 143 -8.35 8.78 -11.08
C GLY A 143 -7.82 9.29 -12.43
N LEU A 144 -6.85 8.59 -13.04
CA LEU A 144 -6.39 8.88 -14.41
C LEU A 144 -7.47 8.57 -15.46
N ALA A 145 -8.14 7.43 -15.36
CA ALA A 145 -9.26 7.08 -16.24
C ALA A 145 -10.41 8.10 -16.12
N ALA A 146 -10.72 8.59 -14.91
CA ALA A 146 -11.71 9.63 -14.68
C ALA A 146 -11.33 10.98 -15.32
N ARG A 147 -10.06 11.22 -15.65
CA ARG A 147 -9.61 12.38 -16.45
C ARG A 147 -9.74 12.16 -17.97
N GLY A 148 -10.23 11.01 -18.41
CA GLY A 148 -10.38 10.65 -19.83
C GLY A 148 -9.15 10.00 -20.46
N TRP A 149 -8.15 9.58 -19.67
CA TRP A 149 -7.02 8.82 -20.21
C TRP A 149 -7.50 7.50 -20.81
N LEU A 150 -6.95 7.13 -21.99
CA LEU A 150 -7.32 5.91 -22.74
C LEU A 150 -8.84 5.74 -22.87
N ASN A 151 -9.52 6.80 -23.30
CA ASN A 151 -10.99 6.88 -23.44
C ASN A 151 -11.77 6.69 -22.13
N GLY A 152 -11.11 6.80 -20.97
CA GLY A 152 -11.73 6.64 -19.66
C GLY A 152 -11.98 5.19 -19.24
N ASP A 153 -11.34 4.23 -19.90
CA ASP A 153 -11.48 2.81 -19.58
C ASP A 153 -10.61 2.44 -18.36
N ASN A 154 -11.27 2.13 -17.24
CA ASN A 154 -10.61 1.72 -16.01
C ASN A 154 -9.81 0.42 -16.14
N PHE A 155 -10.25 -0.52 -16.98
CA PHE A 155 -9.58 -1.79 -17.15
C PHE A 155 -8.27 -1.60 -17.92
N ILE A 156 -8.28 -0.82 -19.00
CA ILE A 156 -7.08 -0.57 -19.80
C ILE A 156 -6.06 0.26 -19.00
N VAL A 157 -6.51 1.38 -18.40
CA VAL A 157 -5.63 2.23 -17.57
C VAL A 157 -5.09 1.45 -16.37
N GLY A 158 -5.94 0.63 -15.74
CA GLY A 158 -5.56 -0.25 -14.63
C GLY A 158 -4.50 -1.28 -15.01
N SER A 159 -4.68 -1.95 -16.15
CA SER A 159 -3.77 -2.98 -16.65
C SER A 159 -2.40 -2.38 -16.99
N ILE A 160 -2.38 -1.29 -17.76
CA ILE A 160 -1.13 -0.61 -18.14
C ILE A 160 -0.43 -0.04 -16.90
N GLY A 161 -1.17 0.61 -15.99
CA GLY A 161 -0.61 1.13 -14.75
C GLY A 161 0.01 0.05 -13.87
N SER A 162 -0.66 -1.10 -13.74
CA SER A 162 -0.13 -2.24 -12.98
C SER A 162 1.13 -2.82 -13.61
N ILE A 163 1.16 -2.96 -14.95
CA ILE A 163 2.36 -3.40 -15.67
C ILE A 163 3.53 -2.45 -15.44
N ILE A 164 3.31 -1.13 -15.57
CA ILE A 164 4.36 -0.13 -15.33
C ILE A 164 4.93 -0.29 -13.92
N ILE A 165 4.07 -0.37 -12.90
CA ILE A 165 4.51 -0.53 -11.51
C ILE A 165 5.29 -1.83 -11.31
N LEU A 166 4.77 -2.97 -11.80
CA LEU A 166 5.45 -4.26 -11.65
C LEU A 166 6.83 -4.26 -12.34
N VAL A 167 6.92 -3.75 -13.57
CA VAL A 167 8.19 -3.65 -14.29
C VAL A 167 9.16 -2.71 -13.57
N SER A 168 8.69 -1.56 -13.06
CA SER A 168 9.49 -0.66 -12.24
C SER A 168 10.05 -1.35 -10.99
N LEU A 169 9.25 -2.14 -10.29
CA LEU A 169 9.63 -2.79 -9.03
C LEU A 169 10.51 -4.03 -9.21
N PHE A 170 10.23 -4.86 -10.21
CA PHE A 170 10.91 -6.15 -10.36
C PHE A 170 12.03 -6.14 -11.40
N VAL A 171 12.07 -5.15 -12.29
CA VAL A 171 13.13 -5.03 -13.30
C VAL A 171 14.01 -3.83 -13.00
N PHE A 172 13.44 -2.62 -12.98
CA PHE A 172 14.25 -1.41 -12.85
C PHE A 172 14.86 -1.22 -11.46
N PHE A 173 14.13 -1.55 -10.39
CA PHE A 173 14.65 -1.38 -9.03
C PHE A 173 15.89 -2.26 -8.74
N PRO A 174 15.90 -3.57 -9.04
CA PRO A 174 17.12 -4.38 -8.89
C PRO A 174 18.29 -3.86 -9.72
N ILE A 175 18.04 -3.42 -10.96
CA ILE A 175 19.07 -2.83 -11.83
C ILE A 175 19.66 -1.56 -11.20
N PHE A 176 18.80 -0.66 -10.72
CA PHE A 176 19.25 0.58 -10.08
C PHE A 176 20.05 0.29 -8.80
N ARG A 177 19.61 -0.68 -7.98
CA ARG A 177 20.36 -1.12 -6.80
C ARG A 177 21.72 -1.67 -7.18
N MET A 178 21.81 -2.50 -8.22
CA MET A 178 23.09 -3.02 -8.72
C MET A 178 24.05 -1.89 -9.11
N PHE A 179 23.58 -0.90 -9.86
CA PHE A 179 24.40 0.27 -10.22
C PHE A 179 24.81 1.10 -9.01
N ALA A 180 23.90 1.32 -8.05
CA ALA A 180 24.22 2.09 -6.84
C ALA A 180 25.32 1.45 -5.98
N PHE A 181 25.42 0.12 -5.97
CA PHE A 181 26.52 -0.60 -5.30
C PHE A 181 27.76 -0.76 -6.18
N ALA A 182 27.62 -0.77 -7.51
CA ALA A 182 28.76 -0.93 -8.41
C ALA A 182 29.78 0.22 -8.35
N PHE A 183 29.33 1.42 -7.95
CA PHE A 183 30.16 2.62 -7.85
C PHE A 183 30.44 3.05 -6.39
N LYS A 184 30.15 2.19 -5.41
CA LYS A 184 30.44 2.41 -4.00
C LYS A 184 31.50 1.42 -3.54
#